data_AF-R1G3L5-F1
#
_entry.id   AF-R1G3L5-F1
#
_cell.length_a   1.000
_cell.length_b   1.000
_cell.length_c   1.000
_cell.angle_alpha   90.00
_cell.angle_beta   90.00
_cell.angle_gamma   90.00
#
_symmetry.space_group_name_H-M   'P 1'
#
loop_
_entity.id
_entity.type
_entity.pdbx_description
1 polymer ?
#
loop_
_entity_poly.entity_id
_entity_poly.type
_entity_poly.pdbx_seq_one_letter_code
_entity_poly.pdbx_strand_id
1 'polypeptide(L)'
;MVSLGLNVETEEFATAAGAAASVAGEFGAAAMEIRRADPEGGRKGFLVTLFVSVPVAEGEPLEAALRRAVSPVAARYGVDSGGLEFRGDLAALGYAELPLWQEAEADGHVLYSLSAEPGGRQELRTAGYVTRPGFTPRADSDLIIRVHLRIPVADPVRALELCGPEIEATDASFVQIVSARVAGSAEEYCEVALLSAVPALDGEDAEAGLRRVAGTLAGRLGLDAGPPAVRDRTAVLDIRPGGRVESVAVRVEDDPLYED
;
A
#
# COMPACT_ATOMS: atom_id res chain seq x y z
N MET A 1 5.36 -7.46 -14.22
CA MET A 1 5.52 -6.86 -12.87
C MET A 1 6.11 -7.92 -11.98
N VAL A 2 7.06 -7.56 -11.12
CA VAL A 2 7.52 -8.40 -10.01
C VAL A 2 6.93 -7.82 -8.74
N SER A 3 6.29 -8.66 -7.92
CA SER A 3 5.87 -8.31 -6.57
C SER A 3 6.78 -9.01 -5.58
N LEU A 4 7.37 -8.25 -4.65
CA LEU A 4 8.14 -8.80 -3.53
C LEU A 4 7.55 -8.32 -2.20
N GLY A 5 7.27 -9.26 -1.32
CA GLY A 5 6.72 -9.02 0.01
C GLY A 5 7.76 -9.28 1.09
N LEU A 6 7.91 -8.31 2.01
CA LEU A 6 8.87 -8.31 3.10
C LEU A 6 8.14 -8.17 4.44
N ASN A 7 8.54 -8.95 5.43
CA ASN A 7 8.11 -8.80 6.81
C ASN A 7 9.18 -8.03 7.58
N VAL A 8 8.79 -6.92 8.19
CA VAL A 8 9.65 -6.08 9.02
C VAL A 8 9.11 -6.12 10.44
N GLU A 9 9.75 -6.89 11.32
CA GLU A 9 9.29 -7.12 12.70
C GLU A 9 9.58 -5.91 13.60
N THR A 10 8.83 -4.84 13.38
CA THR A 10 8.91 -3.59 14.15
C THR A 10 7.53 -3.02 14.40
N GLU A 11 7.36 -2.35 15.54
CA GLU A 11 6.16 -1.57 15.84
C GLU A 11 6.27 -0.13 15.31
N GLU A 12 7.47 0.30 14.91
CA GLU A 12 7.76 1.65 14.46
C GLU A 12 7.57 1.80 12.95
N PHE A 13 6.59 2.60 12.53
CA PHE A 13 6.34 2.86 11.12
C PHE A 13 7.58 3.40 10.40
N ALA A 14 8.34 4.31 11.04
CA ALA A 14 9.54 4.89 10.44
C ALA A 14 10.60 3.83 10.07
N THR A 15 10.73 2.78 10.88
CA THR A 15 11.64 1.66 10.61
C THR A 15 11.15 0.84 9.41
N ALA A 16 9.85 0.53 9.34
CA ALA A 16 9.27 -0.15 8.18
C ALA A 16 9.35 0.68 6.89
N ALA A 17 9.10 1.99 6.98
CA ALA A 17 9.23 2.94 5.88
C ALA A 17 10.68 3.05 5.38
N GLY A 18 11.67 3.05 6.29
CA GLY A 18 13.08 3.03 5.93
C GLY A 18 13.49 1.75 5.19
N ALA A 19 13.01 0.58 5.63
CA ALA A 19 13.23 -0.68 4.94
C ALA A 19 12.58 -0.67 3.55
N ALA A 20 11.33 -0.23 3.45
CA ALA A 20 10.61 -0.09 2.19
C ALA A 20 11.34 0.83 1.21
N ALA A 21 11.76 2.01 1.67
CA ALA A 21 12.51 2.98 0.87
C ALA A 21 13.84 2.42 0.36
N SER A 22 14.59 1.73 1.22
CA SER A 22 15.87 1.11 0.85
C SER A 22 15.70 0.08 -0.25
N VAL A 23 14.77 -0.86 -0.07
CA VAL A 23 14.56 -1.96 -1.03
C VAL A 23 13.88 -1.45 -2.31
N ALA A 24 12.98 -0.47 -2.20
CA ALA A 24 12.39 0.19 -3.36
C ALA A 24 13.44 0.90 -4.23
N GLY A 25 14.38 1.61 -3.60
CA GLY A 25 15.50 2.25 -4.29
C GLY A 25 16.47 1.25 -4.92
N GLU A 26 16.72 0.11 -4.27
CA GLU A 26 17.58 -0.97 -4.78
C GLU A 26 17.02 -1.56 -6.09
N PHE A 27 15.71 -1.82 -6.15
CA PHE A 27 15.09 -2.50 -7.29
C PHE A 27 14.35 -1.58 -8.27
N GLY A 28 14.27 -0.28 -7.99
CA GLY A 28 13.52 0.67 -8.82
C GLY A 28 12.02 0.37 -8.82
N ALA A 29 11.43 0.26 -7.63
CA ALA A 29 10.00 -0.01 -7.48
C ALA A 29 9.16 1.13 -8.09
N ALA A 30 8.15 0.75 -8.87
CA ALA A 30 7.17 1.68 -9.44
C ALA A 30 6.01 1.95 -8.47
N ALA A 31 5.80 1.07 -7.50
CA ALA A 31 4.82 1.22 -6.45
C ALA A 31 5.25 0.46 -5.18
N MET A 32 4.67 0.85 -4.05
CA MET A 32 4.87 0.18 -2.76
C MET A 32 3.63 0.22 -1.89
N GLU A 33 3.53 -0.77 -1.01
CA GLU A 33 2.54 -0.87 0.06
C GLU A 33 3.28 -1.13 1.38
N ILE A 34 2.87 -0.44 2.44
CA ILE A 34 3.33 -0.68 3.81
C ILE A 34 2.07 -0.85 4.65
N ARG A 35 1.87 -2.04 5.22
CA ARG A 35 0.71 -2.33 6.06
C ARG A 35 1.13 -2.95 7.38
N ARG A 36 0.42 -2.65 8.46
CA ARG A 36 0.53 -3.42 9.70
C ARG A 36 0.10 -4.86 9.41
N ALA A 37 0.85 -5.82 9.91
CA ALA A 37 0.48 -7.22 9.82
C ALA A 37 -0.87 -7.44 10.52
N ASP A 38 -1.70 -8.30 9.91
CA ASP A 38 -2.91 -8.78 10.54
C ASP A 38 -2.54 -9.56 11.82
N PRO A 39 -3.06 -9.17 12.99
CA PRO A 39 -2.81 -9.87 14.25
C PRO A 39 -3.20 -11.36 14.22
N GLU A 40 -4.15 -11.75 13.36
CA GLU A 40 -4.58 -13.14 13.20
C GLU A 40 -3.69 -13.93 12.21
N GLY A 41 -2.97 -13.24 11.34
CA GLY A 41 -2.14 -13.82 10.27
C GLY A 41 -0.79 -14.40 10.74
N GLY A 42 -0.51 -14.39 12.05
CA GLY A 42 0.69 -14.98 12.66
C GLY A 42 2.00 -14.20 12.45
N ARG A 43 2.01 -13.17 11.61
CA ARG A 43 3.15 -12.25 11.40
C ARG A 43 3.02 -11.02 12.30
N LYS A 44 4.15 -10.45 12.70
CA LYS A 44 4.21 -9.26 13.57
C LYS A 44 4.90 -8.11 12.85
N GLY A 45 4.57 -6.89 13.26
CA GLY A 45 5.15 -5.68 12.68
C GLY A 45 4.51 -5.35 11.33
N PHE A 46 5.30 -4.92 10.34
CA PHE A 46 4.80 -4.45 9.06
C PHE A 46 5.07 -5.44 7.93
N LEU A 47 4.10 -5.56 7.02
CA LEU A 47 4.26 -6.19 5.73
C LEU A 47 4.47 -5.09 4.69
N VAL A 48 5.57 -5.18 3.96
CA VAL A 48 5.94 -4.26 2.88
C VAL A 48 5.84 -5.01 1.56
N THR A 49 5.07 -4.53 0.61
CA THR A 49 5.01 -5.09 -0.75
C THR A 49 5.55 -4.06 -1.73
N LEU A 50 6.49 -4.46 -2.60
CA LEU A 50 7.03 -3.60 -3.65
C LEU A 50 6.67 -4.17 -5.01
N PHE A 51 6.42 -3.27 -5.96
CA PHE A 51 6.06 -3.63 -7.33
C PHE A 51 7.08 -3.06 -8.31
N VAL A 52 7.81 -3.95 -8.99
CA VAL A 52 8.91 -3.60 -9.88
C VAL A 52 8.52 -3.90 -11.33
N SER A 53 8.60 -2.89 -12.17
CA SER A 53 8.34 -3.02 -13.61
C SER A 53 9.60 -3.44 -14.33
N VAL A 54 9.59 -4.66 -14.88
CA VAL A 54 10.71 -5.19 -15.67
C VAL A 54 10.29 -5.28 -17.14
N PRO A 55 11.01 -4.64 -18.08
CA PRO A 55 10.70 -4.74 -19.49
C PRO A 55 10.98 -6.16 -20.02
N VAL A 56 10.14 -6.60 -20.95
CA VAL A 56 10.28 -7.88 -21.68
C VAL A 56 10.93 -7.60 -23.03
N ALA A 57 11.96 -8.37 -23.40
CA ALA A 57 12.62 -8.20 -24.68
C ALA A 57 11.75 -8.75 -25.83
N GLU A 58 11.89 -8.18 -27.02
CA GLU A 58 11.16 -8.65 -28.20
C GLU A 58 11.51 -10.12 -28.49
N GLY A 59 10.48 -10.96 -28.67
CA GLY A 59 10.64 -12.40 -28.92
C GLY A 59 11.09 -13.23 -27.72
N GLU A 60 11.25 -12.63 -26.54
CA GLU A 60 11.56 -13.36 -25.31
C GLU A 60 10.37 -14.22 -24.88
N PRO A 61 10.54 -15.53 -24.64
CA PRO A 61 9.49 -16.36 -24.06
C PRO A 61 9.07 -15.82 -22.67
N LEU A 62 7.77 -15.76 -22.40
CA LEU A 62 7.24 -15.20 -21.14
C LEU A 62 7.86 -15.87 -19.90
N GLU A 63 8.00 -17.20 -19.89
CA GLU A 63 8.65 -17.90 -18.77
C GLU A 63 10.09 -17.46 -18.53
N ALA A 64 10.86 -17.26 -19.60
CA ALA A 64 12.24 -16.79 -19.51
C ALA A 64 12.28 -15.35 -18.99
N ALA A 65 11.36 -14.49 -19.45
CA ALA A 65 11.22 -13.12 -18.98
C ALA A 65 10.86 -13.07 -17.48
N LEU A 66 9.93 -13.90 -17.02
CA LEU A 66 9.52 -13.96 -15.61
C LEU A 66 10.66 -14.45 -14.72
N ARG A 67 11.39 -15.49 -15.14
CA ARG A 67 12.58 -15.97 -14.41
C ARG A 67 13.64 -14.88 -14.30
N ARG A 68 13.98 -14.24 -15.42
CA ARG A 68 14.93 -13.12 -15.45
C ARG A 68 14.48 -11.96 -14.56
N ALA A 69 13.18 -11.67 -14.52
CA ALA A 69 12.63 -10.57 -13.75
C ALA A 69 12.80 -10.78 -12.23
N VAL A 70 12.61 -12.01 -11.73
CA VAL A 70 12.77 -12.29 -10.28
C VAL A 70 14.22 -12.55 -9.85
N SER A 71 15.11 -12.91 -10.78
CA SER A 71 16.49 -13.31 -10.47
C SER A 71 17.27 -12.31 -9.59
N PRO A 72 17.16 -10.97 -9.77
CA PRO A 72 17.84 -10.02 -8.90
C PRO A 72 17.39 -10.13 -7.44
N VAL A 73 16.08 -10.21 -7.20
CA VAL A 73 15.52 -10.39 -5.85
C VAL A 73 15.93 -11.75 -5.28
N ALA A 74 15.86 -12.81 -6.11
CA ALA A 74 16.24 -14.14 -5.68
C ALA A 74 17.71 -14.21 -5.23
N ALA A 75 18.62 -13.61 -6.00
CA ALA A 75 20.03 -13.51 -5.65
C ALA A 75 20.26 -12.69 -4.37
N ARG A 76 19.52 -11.58 -4.21
CA ARG A 76 19.60 -10.69 -3.04
C ARG A 76 19.27 -11.40 -1.73
N TYR A 77 18.26 -12.27 -1.73
CA TYR A 77 17.80 -13.03 -0.56
C TYR A 77 18.33 -14.47 -0.51
N GLY A 78 19.26 -14.84 -1.41
CA GLY A 78 19.88 -16.17 -1.42
C GLY A 78 18.92 -17.32 -1.74
N VAL A 79 17.83 -17.06 -2.46
CA VAL A 79 16.82 -18.06 -2.83
C VAL A 79 16.98 -18.52 -4.28
N ASP A 80 16.61 -19.77 -4.57
CA ASP A 80 16.77 -20.37 -5.90
C ASP A 80 15.62 -19.97 -6.85
N SER A 81 15.90 -19.05 -7.77
CA SER A 81 14.94 -18.68 -8.84
C SER A 81 14.57 -19.82 -9.80
N GLY A 82 15.34 -20.92 -9.82
CA GLY A 82 15.00 -22.14 -10.53
C GLY A 82 13.69 -22.76 -10.02
N GLY A 83 13.40 -22.60 -8.73
CA GLY A 83 12.19 -23.09 -8.07
C GLY A 83 10.90 -22.33 -8.37
N LEU A 84 10.91 -21.34 -9.27
CA LEU A 84 9.68 -20.66 -9.70
C LEU A 84 8.65 -21.66 -10.22
N GLU A 85 7.45 -21.60 -9.64
CA GLU A 85 6.27 -22.34 -10.07
C GLU A 85 5.39 -21.43 -10.94
N PHE A 86 4.96 -21.92 -12.09
CA PHE A 86 4.04 -21.21 -12.96
C PHE A 86 2.60 -21.66 -12.70
N ARG A 87 1.71 -20.69 -12.49
CA ARG A 87 0.29 -20.89 -12.19
C ARG A 87 -0.56 -20.33 -13.31
N GLY A 88 -1.43 -21.16 -13.88
CA GLY A 88 -2.35 -20.75 -14.95
C GLY A 88 -1.69 -20.49 -16.30
N ASP A 89 -2.45 -19.89 -17.23
CA ASP A 89 -1.97 -19.52 -18.56
C ASP A 89 -1.38 -18.10 -18.55
N LEU A 90 -0.06 -18.01 -18.72
CA LEU A 90 0.69 -16.75 -18.74
C LEU A 90 0.25 -15.78 -19.83
N ALA A 91 -0.35 -16.25 -20.93
CA ALA A 91 -0.86 -15.37 -21.98
C ALA A 91 -2.20 -14.69 -21.60
N ALA A 92 -2.88 -15.20 -20.57
CA ALA A 92 -4.15 -14.67 -20.09
C ALA A 92 -3.97 -13.89 -18.76
N LEU A 93 -3.83 -14.61 -17.65
CA LEU A 93 -3.76 -14.11 -16.26
C LEU A 93 -2.87 -14.99 -15.36
N GLY A 94 -2.05 -15.85 -15.94
CA GLY A 94 -1.12 -16.67 -15.18
C GLY A 94 0.04 -15.84 -14.60
N TYR A 95 0.65 -16.38 -13.56
CA TYR A 95 1.78 -15.77 -12.87
C TYR A 95 2.83 -16.82 -12.51
N ALA A 96 4.02 -16.36 -12.17
CA ALA A 96 5.07 -17.16 -11.58
C ALA A 96 5.19 -16.79 -10.10
N GLU A 97 5.31 -17.77 -9.21
CA GLU A 97 5.57 -17.55 -7.80
C GLU A 97 6.75 -18.39 -7.33
N LEU A 98 7.54 -17.85 -6.41
CA LEU A 98 8.57 -18.61 -5.74
C LEU A 98 8.03 -19.03 -4.38
N PRO A 99 7.82 -20.34 -4.14
CA PRO A 99 7.36 -20.79 -2.84
C PRO A 99 8.51 -20.66 -1.83
N LEU A 100 8.33 -19.80 -0.84
CA LEU A 100 9.32 -19.52 0.21
C LEU A 100 9.03 -20.41 1.42
N TRP A 101 9.56 -21.63 1.39
CA TRP A 101 9.39 -22.63 2.45
C TRP A 101 10.27 -22.36 3.69
N GLN A 102 11.30 -21.55 3.53
CA GLN A 102 12.22 -21.12 4.57
C GLN A 102 12.24 -19.60 4.60
N GLU A 103 12.39 -19.03 5.79
CA GLU A 103 12.58 -17.59 5.95
C GLU A 103 13.88 -17.19 5.27
N ALA A 104 13.77 -16.35 4.25
CA ALA A 104 14.90 -15.77 3.56
C ALA A 104 15.10 -14.34 4.08
N GLU A 105 16.03 -14.19 5.03
CA GLU A 105 16.31 -12.92 5.70
C GLU A 105 17.50 -12.22 5.04
N ALA A 106 17.36 -10.91 4.84
CA ALA A 106 18.50 -10.04 4.56
C ALA A 106 18.24 -8.66 5.19
N ASP A 107 19.29 -8.01 5.72
CA ASP A 107 19.22 -6.70 6.40
C ASP A 107 18.04 -6.56 7.39
N GLY A 108 17.82 -7.60 8.20
CA GLY A 108 16.83 -7.58 9.29
C GLY A 108 15.37 -7.65 8.85
N HIS A 109 15.09 -8.04 7.60
CA HIS A 109 13.72 -8.25 7.12
C HIS A 109 13.62 -9.56 6.31
N VAL A 110 12.46 -10.21 6.40
CA VAL A 110 12.22 -11.55 5.86
C VAL A 110 11.42 -11.44 4.56
N LEU A 111 11.98 -11.93 3.45
CA LEU A 111 11.24 -12.12 2.21
C LEU A 111 10.21 -13.23 2.41
N TYR A 112 8.94 -12.93 2.13
CA TYR A 112 7.84 -13.86 2.35
C TYR A 112 6.96 -14.12 1.13
N SER A 113 7.01 -13.23 0.15
CA SER A 113 6.44 -13.49 -1.17
C SER A 113 7.37 -12.97 -2.24
N LEU A 114 7.46 -13.71 -3.34
CA LEU A 114 8.10 -13.26 -4.55
C LEU A 114 7.32 -13.84 -5.72
N SER A 115 6.68 -12.98 -6.49
CA SER A 115 5.91 -13.38 -7.66
C SER A 115 6.16 -12.45 -8.83
N ALA A 116 5.85 -12.92 -10.03
CA ALA A 116 5.93 -12.13 -11.24
C ALA A 116 4.79 -12.47 -12.20
N GLU A 117 4.24 -11.44 -12.83
CA GLU A 117 3.13 -11.57 -13.78
C GLU A 117 3.36 -10.74 -15.06
N PRO A 118 2.92 -11.22 -16.23
CA PRO A 118 2.94 -10.45 -17.47
C PRO A 118 1.97 -9.26 -17.43
N GLY A 119 2.36 -8.14 -18.04
CA GLY A 119 1.44 -7.03 -18.31
C GLY A 119 1.11 -6.09 -17.14
N GLY A 120 1.61 -6.33 -15.93
CA GLY A 120 1.44 -5.43 -14.78
C GLY A 120 -0.02 -5.10 -14.49
N ARG A 121 -0.87 -6.13 -14.57
CA ARG A 121 -2.31 -6.03 -14.44
C ARG A 121 -2.78 -6.08 -13.00
N GLN A 122 -1.89 -6.33 -12.03
CA GLN A 122 -2.16 -6.00 -10.65
C GLN A 122 -2.56 -4.53 -10.60
N GLU A 123 -3.87 -4.31 -10.53
CA GLU A 123 -4.45 -3.09 -10.07
C GLU A 123 -3.76 -2.85 -8.73
N LEU A 124 -2.84 -1.87 -8.68
CA LEU A 124 -2.11 -1.43 -7.48
C LEU A 124 -3.06 -0.73 -6.50
N ARG A 125 -4.28 -1.24 -6.43
CA ARG A 125 -5.47 -0.83 -5.71
C ARG A 125 -6.17 -2.10 -5.23
N THR A 126 -5.39 -3.12 -4.86
CA THR A 126 -5.92 -4.29 -4.18
C THR A 126 -6.45 -3.84 -2.84
N ALA A 127 -7.60 -4.38 -2.45
CA ALA A 127 -8.12 -4.17 -1.12
C ALA A 127 -7.14 -4.69 -0.06
N GLY A 128 -7.05 -4.00 1.08
CA GLY A 128 -6.10 -4.33 2.14
C GLY A 128 -6.77 -4.33 3.50
N TYR A 129 -6.42 -5.30 4.35
CA TYR A 129 -6.88 -5.32 5.74
C TYR A 129 -6.34 -4.08 6.50
N VAL A 130 -7.24 -3.35 7.14
CA VAL A 130 -6.95 -2.11 7.87
C VAL A 130 -7.07 -2.38 9.37
N THR A 131 -5.96 -2.26 10.11
CA THR A 131 -5.96 -2.37 11.58
C THR A 131 -6.20 -1.01 12.24
N ARG A 132 -6.58 -1.04 13.52
CA ARG A 132 -6.50 0.12 14.41
C ARG A 132 -5.03 0.48 14.71
N PRO A 133 -4.76 1.67 15.26
CA PRO A 133 -3.46 2.00 15.85
C PRO A 133 -2.96 0.92 16.83
N GLY A 134 -1.66 0.63 16.79
CA GLY A 134 -1.02 -0.33 17.70
C GLY A 134 -1.36 -1.81 17.45
N PHE A 135 -1.53 -2.22 16.19
CA PHE A 135 -1.76 -3.63 15.80
C PHE A 135 -2.99 -4.27 16.44
N THR A 136 -4.00 -3.47 16.79
CA THR A 136 -5.27 -4.01 17.29
C THR A 136 -6.17 -4.35 16.09
N PRO A 137 -6.79 -5.54 16.05
CA PRO A 137 -7.80 -5.85 15.04
C PRO A 137 -8.90 -4.79 15.03
N ARG A 138 -9.38 -4.43 13.85
CA ARG A 138 -10.54 -3.55 13.74
C ARG A 138 -11.82 -4.32 14.15
N ALA A 139 -12.86 -3.59 14.51
CA ALA A 139 -14.21 -4.12 14.65
C ALA A 139 -15.11 -3.62 13.53
N ASP A 140 -16.19 -4.33 13.23
CA ASP A 140 -17.17 -3.96 12.18
C ASP A 140 -17.79 -2.58 12.39
N SER A 141 -17.87 -2.13 13.64
CA SER A 141 -18.39 -0.80 13.98
C SER A 141 -17.38 0.32 13.80
N ASP A 142 -16.13 0.03 13.45
CA ASP A 142 -15.10 1.03 13.24
C ASP A 142 -15.37 1.88 12.00
N LEU A 143 -14.82 3.09 12.02
CA LEU A 143 -14.80 4.02 10.90
C LEU A 143 -13.44 3.93 10.22
N ILE A 144 -13.40 3.94 8.89
CA ILE A 144 -12.14 3.95 8.14
C ILE A 144 -11.80 5.38 7.77
N ILE A 145 -10.67 5.88 8.26
CA ILE A 145 -10.03 7.06 7.69
C ILE A 145 -9.42 6.63 6.36
N ARG A 146 -9.70 7.40 5.31
CA ARG A 146 -9.10 7.22 3.99
C ARG A 146 -8.64 8.57 3.49
N VAL A 147 -7.36 8.73 3.19
CA VAL A 147 -6.79 9.97 2.62
C VAL A 147 -6.11 9.62 1.31
N HIS A 148 -6.53 10.28 0.24
CA HIS A 148 -5.89 10.18 -1.08
C HIS A 148 -5.08 11.42 -1.37
N LEU A 149 -3.80 11.27 -1.66
CA LEU A 149 -2.92 12.36 -2.02
C LEU A 149 -2.42 12.18 -3.45
N ARG A 150 -2.10 13.32 -4.06
CA ARG A 150 -1.40 13.37 -5.34
C ARG A 150 -0.12 14.17 -5.15
N ILE A 151 1.01 13.48 -5.19
CA ILE A 151 2.32 14.07 -4.95
C ILE A 151 3.03 14.29 -6.30
N PRO A 152 3.49 15.51 -6.63
CA PRO A 152 4.06 15.83 -7.93
C PRO A 152 5.51 15.36 -8.07
N VAL A 153 5.75 14.07 -7.81
CA VAL A 153 7.03 13.37 -7.98
C VAL A 153 6.80 12.02 -8.63
N ALA A 154 7.75 11.53 -9.42
CA ALA A 154 7.66 10.23 -10.08
C ALA A 154 8.14 9.06 -9.20
N ASP A 155 8.97 9.35 -8.20
CA ASP A 155 9.64 8.36 -7.37
C ASP A 155 8.81 8.04 -6.11
N PRO A 156 8.37 6.78 -5.92
CA PRO A 156 7.65 6.36 -4.72
C PRO A 156 8.40 6.61 -3.42
N VAL A 157 9.73 6.50 -3.41
CA VAL A 157 10.54 6.74 -2.19
C VAL A 157 10.43 8.20 -1.80
N ARG A 158 10.60 9.11 -2.77
CA ARG A 158 10.43 10.54 -2.53
C ARG A 158 8.99 10.90 -2.13
N ALA A 159 7.98 10.23 -2.70
CA ALA A 159 6.60 10.44 -2.30
C ALA A 159 6.35 10.01 -0.85
N LEU A 160 6.89 8.87 -0.42
CA LEU A 160 6.79 8.39 0.97
C LEU A 160 7.35 9.42 1.97
N GLU A 161 8.51 9.99 1.67
CA GLU A 161 9.13 11.03 2.50
C GLU A 161 8.26 12.30 2.60
N LEU A 162 7.68 12.73 1.48
CA LEU A 162 6.85 13.94 1.43
C LEU A 162 5.51 13.77 2.15
N CYS A 163 4.98 12.56 2.21
CA CYS A 163 3.72 12.22 2.89
C CYS A 163 3.87 11.91 4.38
N GLY A 164 5.08 11.97 4.95
CA GLY A 164 5.33 11.66 6.35
C GLY A 164 4.36 12.33 7.33
N PRO A 165 4.12 13.66 7.23
CA PRO A 165 3.17 14.36 8.10
C PRO A 165 1.74 13.83 8.00
N GLU A 166 1.26 13.51 6.79
CA GLU A 166 -0.09 12.98 6.57
C GLU A 166 -0.22 11.53 7.09
N ILE A 167 0.83 10.73 6.95
CA ILE A 167 0.89 9.37 7.51
C ILE A 167 0.78 9.41 9.04
N GLU A 168 1.53 10.31 9.68
CA GLU A 168 1.47 10.51 11.12
C GLU A 168 0.10 11.04 11.57
N ALA A 169 -0.44 12.04 10.88
CA ALA A 169 -1.73 12.63 11.21
C ALA A 169 -2.90 11.61 11.12
N THR A 170 -2.81 10.67 10.18
CA THR A 170 -3.80 9.60 9.96
C THR A 170 -3.57 8.35 10.83
N ASP A 171 -2.46 8.25 11.54
CA ASP A 171 -2.02 7.03 12.23
C ASP A 171 -2.06 5.79 11.29
N ALA A 172 -1.70 5.99 10.01
CA ALA A 172 -1.97 5.03 8.94
C ALA A 172 -1.54 3.61 9.28
N SER A 173 -2.46 2.65 9.18
CA SER A 173 -2.16 1.22 9.25
C SER A 173 -1.84 0.64 7.89
N PHE A 174 -2.21 1.33 6.81
CA PHE A 174 -1.92 0.95 5.44
C PHE A 174 -1.57 2.20 4.63
N VAL A 175 -0.45 2.14 3.92
CA VAL A 175 0.07 3.18 3.04
C VAL A 175 0.34 2.53 1.69
N GLN A 176 -0.25 3.05 0.63
CA GLN A 176 -0.02 2.62 -0.74
C GLN A 176 0.41 3.80 -1.59
N ILE A 177 1.46 3.61 -2.39
CA ILE A 177 2.05 4.64 -3.25
C ILE A 177 2.23 4.05 -4.63
N VAL A 178 1.68 4.71 -5.64
CA VAL A 178 1.70 4.26 -7.03
C VAL A 178 2.19 5.38 -7.94
N SER A 179 3.26 5.12 -8.68
CA SER A 179 3.71 6.04 -9.73
C SER A 179 2.74 6.02 -10.90
N ALA A 180 2.33 7.19 -11.35
CA ALA A 180 1.38 7.39 -12.42
C ALA A 180 1.82 8.53 -13.34
N ARG A 181 1.23 8.55 -14.54
CA ARG A 181 1.43 9.61 -15.53
C ARG A 181 0.09 10.17 -15.96
N VAL A 182 0.00 11.49 -16.13
CA VAL A 182 -1.22 12.11 -16.66
C VAL A 182 -1.41 11.71 -18.12
N ALA A 183 -2.60 11.21 -18.47
CA ALA A 183 -2.92 10.87 -19.85
C ALA A 183 -2.69 12.08 -20.78
N GLY A 184 -1.86 11.88 -21.82
CA GLY A 184 -1.52 12.94 -22.76
C GLY A 184 -0.48 13.95 -22.28
N SER A 185 0.20 13.71 -21.14
CA SER A 185 1.28 14.55 -20.61
C SER A 185 2.52 13.72 -20.31
N ALA A 186 3.69 14.37 -20.28
CA ALA A 186 4.92 13.80 -19.75
C ALA A 186 5.04 13.95 -18.21
N GLU A 187 4.07 14.62 -17.57
CA GLU A 187 4.05 14.85 -16.14
C GLU A 187 3.77 13.55 -15.37
N GLU A 188 4.70 13.22 -14.48
CA GLU A 188 4.66 12.07 -13.59
C GLU A 188 4.35 12.52 -12.16
N TYR A 189 3.62 11.68 -11.44
CA TYR A 189 3.17 11.94 -10.08
C TYR A 189 2.95 10.61 -9.36
N CYS A 190 2.92 10.65 -8.03
CA CYS A 190 2.50 9.51 -7.23
C CYS A 190 1.08 9.72 -6.71
N GLU A 191 0.23 8.69 -6.86
CA GLU A 191 -1.00 8.54 -6.10
C GLU A 191 -0.68 7.87 -4.78
N VAL A 192 -1.19 8.42 -3.68
CA VAL A 192 -0.96 7.89 -2.33
C VAL A 192 -2.30 7.66 -1.66
N ALA A 193 -2.51 6.48 -1.11
CA ALA A 193 -3.66 6.16 -0.28
C ALA A 193 -3.18 5.82 1.14
N LEU A 194 -3.75 6.51 2.13
CA LEU A 194 -3.52 6.27 3.55
C LEU A 194 -4.82 5.77 4.17
N LEU A 195 -4.77 4.63 4.87
CA LEU A 195 -5.94 4.05 5.53
C LEU A 195 -5.64 3.81 7.02
N SER A 196 -6.64 4.02 7.86
CA SER A 196 -6.57 3.70 9.30
C SER A 196 -7.96 3.42 9.85
N ALA A 197 -8.10 2.46 10.77
CA ALA A 197 -9.36 2.18 11.44
C ALA A 197 -9.45 2.95 12.78
N VAL A 198 -10.60 3.59 13.02
CA VAL A 198 -10.88 4.35 14.22
C VAL A 198 -12.11 3.78 14.92
N PRO A 199 -12.03 3.46 16.23
CA PRO A 199 -13.18 3.01 16.99
C PRO A 199 -14.36 4.01 16.96
N ALA A 200 -15.56 3.48 16.75
CA ALA A 200 -16.79 4.20 17.07
C ALA A 200 -16.93 4.36 18.60
N LEU A 201 -17.59 5.44 19.03
CA LEU A 201 -17.90 5.65 20.45
C LEU A 201 -19.22 4.96 20.82
N ASP A 202 -19.36 4.59 22.10
CA ASP A 202 -20.59 3.97 22.61
C ASP A 202 -21.81 4.90 22.40
N GLY A 203 -22.82 4.39 21.70
CA GLY A 203 -24.05 5.13 21.40
C GLY A 203 -23.90 6.21 20.33
N GLU A 204 -22.75 6.31 19.67
CA GLU A 204 -22.52 7.22 18.56
C GLU A 204 -23.20 6.70 17.29
N ASP A 205 -24.00 7.55 16.65
CA ASP A 205 -24.51 7.25 15.31
C ASP A 205 -23.43 7.46 14.25
N ALA A 206 -23.61 6.82 13.08
CA ALA A 206 -22.62 6.84 12.01
C ALA A 206 -22.29 8.25 11.51
N GLU A 207 -23.25 9.17 11.46
CA GLU A 207 -23.04 10.53 10.97
C GLU A 207 -22.23 11.37 11.96
N ALA A 208 -22.54 11.25 13.25
CA ALA A 208 -21.79 11.88 14.33
C ALA A 208 -20.34 11.38 14.36
N GLY A 209 -20.14 10.06 14.23
CA GLY A 209 -18.81 9.46 14.15
C GLY A 209 -18.00 9.94 12.95
N LEU A 210 -18.59 9.95 11.76
CA LEU A 210 -17.95 10.46 10.54
C LEU A 210 -17.53 11.93 10.70
N ARG A 211 -18.41 12.78 11.26
CA ARG A 211 -18.08 14.20 11.52
C ARG A 211 -16.95 14.35 12.54
N ARG A 212 -16.97 13.56 13.62
CA ARG A 212 -15.92 13.59 14.66
C ARG A 212 -14.58 13.18 14.09
N VAL A 213 -14.52 12.06 13.38
CA VAL A 213 -13.28 11.53 12.79
C VAL A 213 -12.75 12.51 11.75
N ALA A 214 -13.60 12.99 10.84
CA ALA A 214 -13.19 13.97 9.84
C ALA A 214 -12.73 15.31 10.45
N GLY A 215 -13.45 15.84 11.44
CA GLY A 215 -13.05 17.06 12.14
C GLY A 215 -11.74 16.91 12.91
N THR A 216 -11.51 15.74 13.53
CA THR A 216 -10.25 15.43 14.22
C THR A 216 -9.10 15.39 13.22
N LEU A 217 -9.27 14.71 12.09
CA LEU A 217 -8.26 14.65 11.05
C LEU A 217 -7.98 16.03 10.44
N ALA A 218 -9.02 16.82 10.18
CA ALA A 218 -8.89 18.20 9.70
C ALA A 218 -7.99 19.03 10.62
N GLY A 219 -8.23 18.94 11.93
CA GLY A 219 -7.43 19.63 12.94
C GLY A 219 -5.97 19.18 12.95
N ARG A 220 -5.72 17.86 12.82
CA ARG A 220 -4.35 17.30 12.75
C ARG A 220 -3.60 17.72 11.48
N LEU A 221 -4.30 17.78 10.36
CA LEU A 221 -3.75 18.23 9.08
C LEU A 221 -3.69 19.76 8.95
N GLY A 222 -4.11 20.51 9.97
CA GLY A 222 -4.09 21.97 9.96
C GLY A 222 -5.01 22.60 8.90
N LEU A 223 -6.09 21.91 8.55
CA LEU A 223 -6.99 22.31 7.48
C LEU A 223 -8.03 23.30 8.01
N ASP A 224 -8.05 24.50 7.43
CA ASP A 224 -9.15 25.46 7.59
C ASP A 224 -10.29 25.09 6.64
N ALA A 225 -10.82 23.87 6.81
CA ALA A 225 -12.00 23.41 6.11
C ALA A 225 -13.24 23.80 6.94
N GLY A 226 -14.29 24.25 6.26
CA GLY A 226 -15.62 24.30 6.88
C GLY A 226 -16.03 22.91 7.41
N PRO A 227 -17.18 22.80 8.11
CA PRO A 227 -17.61 21.51 8.67
C PRO A 227 -17.65 20.43 7.56
N PRO A 228 -17.16 19.21 7.84
CA PRO A 228 -17.14 18.14 6.85
C PRO A 228 -18.53 17.88 6.30
N ALA A 229 -18.63 17.81 4.97
CA ALA A 229 -19.86 17.43 4.32
C ALA A 229 -20.00 15.90 4.43
N VAL A 230 -21.08 15.44 5.07
CA VAL A 230 -21.44 14.03 5.07
C VAL A 230 -22.38 13.77 3.90
N ARG A 231 -22.00 12.86 3.01
CA ARG A 231 -22.79 12.41 1.86
C ARG A 231 -22.68 10.90 1.77
N ASP A 232 -23.82 10.22 1.64
CA ASP A 232 -23.89 8.78 1.38
C ASP A 232 -22.90 7.97 2.26
N ARG A 233 -22.95 8.22 3.58
CA ARG A 233 -22.13 7.53 4.59
C ARG A 233 -20.62 7.78 4.49
N THR A 234 -20.22 8.82 3.77
CA THR A 234 -18.84 9.29 3.66
C THR A 234 -18.76 10.73 4.16
N ALA A 235 -17.77 11.03 5.01
CA ALA A 235 -17.39 12.41 5.29
C ALA A 235 -16.28 12.83 4.32
N VAL A 236 -16.51 13.93 3.60
CA VAL A 236 -15.56 14.49 2.64
C VAL A 236 -15.09 15.86 3.14
N LEU A 237 -13.78 16.03 3.24
CA LEU A 237 -13.14 17.34 3.33
C LEU A 237 -12.56 17.66 1.94
N ASP A 238 -13.15 18.63 1.24
CA ASP A 238 -12.61 19.13 -0.02
C ASP A 238 -11.65 20.29 0.28
N ILE A 239 -10.36 20.08 0.03
CA ILE A 239 -9.32 21.08 0.28
C ILE A 239 -8.79 21.53 -1.08
N ARG A 240 -8.93 22.81 -1.44
CA ARG A 240 -8.20 23.40 -2.60
C ARG A 240 -7.81 24.87 -2.37
N PRO A 241 -6.69 25.36 -2.95
CA PRO A 241 -5.82 24.70 -3.95
C PRO A 241 -4.34 24.53 -3.51
N GLY A 242 -3.81 23.30 -3.61
CA GLY A 242 -2.36 23.01 -3.45
C GLY A 242 -2.02 21.57 -3.01
N GLY A 243 -2.92 20.91 -2.27
CA GLY A 243 -2.83 19.50 -1.88
C GLY A 243 -4.20 18.86 -2.01
N ARG A 244 -4.29 17.71 -2.70
CA ARG A 244 -5.56 17.02 -2.99
C ARG A 244 -5.77 15.97 -1.89
N VAL A 245 -6.79 16.12 -1.06
CA VAL A 245 -7.36 15.05 -0.23
C VAL A 245 -8.75 14.75 -0.79
N GLU A 246 -8.99 13.56 -1.34
CA GLU A 246 -10.24 13.27 -2.07
C GLU A 246 -11.35 12.63 -1.21
N SER A 247 -11.01 12.01 -0.08
CA SER A 247 -11.96 11.48 0.91
C SER A 247 -11.31 11.51 2.30
N VAL A 248 -12.09 11.31 3.36
CA VAL A 248 -11.59 11.39 4.75
C VAL A 248 -12.11 10.29 5.64
N ALA A 249 -13.39 9.92 5.56
CA ALA A 249 -13.89 8.75 6.29
C ALA A 249 -15.00 8.02 5.51
N VAL A 250 -14.87 6.70 5.40
CA VAL A 250 -15.83 5.80 4.74
C VAL A 250 -16.23 4.72 5.75
N ARG A 251 -17.47 4.22 5.68
CA ARG A 251 -17.85 3.01 6.44
C ARG A 251 -17.17 1.78 5.83
N VAL A 252 -16.77 0.86 6.69
CA VAL A 252 -16.15 -0.44 6.34
C VAL A 252 -16.85 -1.12 5.15
N GLU A 253 -18.17 -1.28 5.23
CA GLU A 253 -19.01 -1.97 4.23
C GLU A 253 -19.08 -1.30 2.84
N ASP A 254 -18.59 -0.06 2.73
CA ASP A 254 -18.74 0.79 1.53
C ASP A 254 -17.37 1.13 0.89
N ASP A 255 -16.24 0.62 1.40
CA ASP A 255 -14.91 0.89 0.83
C ASP A 255 -14.53 -0.13 -0.27
N PRO A 256 -14.35 0.27 -1.54
CA PRO A 256 -13.95 -0.65 -2.61
C PRO A 256 -12.52 -1.22 -2.45
N LEU A 257 -11.72 -0.67 -1.53
CA LEU A 257 -10.40 -1.19 -1.14
C LEU A 257 -10.46 -1.99 0.17
N TYR A 258 -11.65 -2.39 0.61
CA TYR A 258 -11.85 -3.22 1.78
C TYR A 258 -12.04 -4.69 1.38
N GLU A 259 -11.32 -5.56 2.09
CA GLU A 259 -11.56 -7.00 2.14
C GLU A 259 -11.90 -7.36 3.59
N ASP A 260 -12.82 -8.32 3.76
CA ASP A 260 -13.22 -8.90 5.04
C ASP A 260 -12.08 -9.67 5.69
#